data_AF-A0A2K2VK42-F1
#
_entry.id   AF-A0A2K2VK42-F1
#
_cell.length_a   1.000
_cell.length_b   1.000
_cell.length_c   1.000
_cell.angle_alpha   90.00
_cell.angle_beta   90.00
_cell.angle_gamma   90.00
#
_symmetry.space_group_name_H-M   'P 1'
#
loop_
_entity.id
_entity.type
_entity.pdbx_description
1 polymer ?
#
loop_
_entity_poly.entity_id
_entity_poly.type
_entity_poly.pdbx_seq_one_letter_code
_entity_poly.pdbx_strand_id
1 'polypeptide(L)'
;MKENKHKLSKHQLKIIDKVKKQKQSEDKGNFLILEQSKQKFIFEAEITPTSKLLLIYFLSKIDFSHRHLYIHASYAIITKETTIIKSTIMRSIKELQAKGFIKLLSGKNRVENTIIKEFIFGQKQYIHDNQNQTNIVEMTPFFEQFFKGAK
;
A
#
# COMPACT_ATOMS: atom_id res chain seq x y z
N MET A 1 -24.89 12.86 -22.28
CA MET A 1 -24.40 11.47 -22.33
C MET A 1 -25.01 10.69 -21.17
N LYS A 2 -25.70 9.58 -21.41
CA LYS A 2 -26.23 8.73 -20.33
C LYS A 2 -25.05 7.93 -19.75
N GLU A 3 -24.76 8.11 -18.47
CA GLU A 3 -23.77 7.30 -17.75
C GLU A 3 -24.18 5.83 -17.77
N ASN A 4 -23.41 5.00 -18.47
CA ASN A 4 -23.54 3.55 -18.37
C ASN A 4 -23.01 3.12 -16.99
N LYS A 5 -23.91 3.07 -16.00
CA LYS A 5 -23.61 2.45 -14.70
C LYS A 5 -23.08 1.04 -14.94
N HIS A 6 -21.95 0.72 -14.33
CA HIS A 6 -21.34 -0.60 -14.43
C HIS A 6 -22.35 -1.68 -14.01
N LYS A 7 -22.76 -2.53 -14.94
CA LYS A 7 -23.63 -3.67 -14.64
C LYS A 7 -22.78 -4.76 -13.98
N LEU A 8 -23.18 -5.20 -12.80
CA LEU A 8 -22.57 -6.34 -12.13
C LEU A 8 -22.85 -7.62 -12.92
N SER A 9 -21.88 -8.54 -12.94
CA SER A 9 -22.04 -9.83 -13.59
C SER A 9 -23.03 -10.71 -12.81
N LYS A 10 -23.62 -11.70 -13.51
CA LYS A 10 -24.51 -12.70 -12.87
C LYS A 10 -23.82 -13.43 -11.71
N HIS A 11 -22.50 -13.61 -11.78
CA HIS A 11 -21.72 -14.24 -10.71
C HIS A 11 -21.61 -13.33 -9.48
N GLN A 12 -21.33 -12.04 -9.67
CA GLN A 12 -21.28 -11.06 -8.59
C GLN A 12 -22.63 -10.93 -7.88
N LEU A 13 -23.73 -10.90 -8.64
CA LEU A 13 -25.09 -10.87 -8.08
C LEU A 13 -25.40 -12.12 -7.24
N LYS A 14 -24.98 -13.31 -7.70
CA LYS A 14 -25.14 -14.57 -6.94
C LYS A 14 -24.39 -14.58 -5.61
N ILE A 15 -23.19 -13.99 -5.54
CA ILE A 15 -22.41 -13.90 -4.30
C ILE A 15 -23.13 -12.98 -3.30
N ILE A 16 -23.60 -11.82 -3.74
CA ILE A 16 -24.36 -10.88 -2.90
C ILE A 16 -25.60 -11.55 -2.30
N ASP A 17 -26.36 -12.29 -3.12
CA ASP A 17 -27.54 -13.01 -2.65
C ASP A 17 -27.20 -14.14 -1.66
N LYS A 18 -26.05 -14.81 -1.83
CA LYS A 18 -25.58 -15.85 -0.92
C LYS A 18 -25.23 -15.29 0.46
N VAL A 19 -24.57 -14.13 0.49
CA VAL A 19 -24.23 -13.41 1.73
C VAL A 19 -25.49 -12.91 2.43
N LYS A 20 -26.46 -12.34 1.68
CA LYS A 20 -27.75 -11.88 2.23
C LYS A 20 -28.61 -13.00 2.82
N LYS A 21 -28.52 -14.20 2.27
CA LYS A 21 -29.32 -15.37 2.69
C LYS A 21 -28.61 -16.27 3.69
N GLN A 22 -27.36 -15.98 4.07
CA GLN A 22 -26.70 -16.71 5.15
C GLN A 22 -27.42 -16.37 6.47
N LYS A 23 -28.17 -17.34 7.00
CA LYS A 23 -28.61 -17.31 8.39
C LYS A 23 -27.37 -17.13 9.26
N GLN A 24 -27.41 -16.14 10.15
CA GLN A 24 -26.42 -15.91 11.19
C GLN A 24 -26.28 -17.23 11.99
N SER A 25 -25.31 -18.05 11.60
CA SER A 25 -24.86 -19.16 12.42
C SER A 25 -23.75 -18.60 13.29
N GLU A 26 -23.89 -18.89 14.57
CA GLU A 26 -23.03 -18.44 15.65
C GLU A 26 -21.63 -19.04 15.49
N ASP A 27 -20.79 -18.34 14.74
CA ASP A 27 -19.38 -18.18 15.08
C ASP A 27 -19.14 -16.67 15.08
N LYS A 28 -19.14 -16.06 16.27
CA LYS A 28 -18.79 -14.65 16.46
C LYS A 28 -17.29 -14.46 16.23
N GLY A 29 -16.83 -14.70 15.02
CA GLY A 29 -15.63 -14.06 14.52
C GLY A 29 -15.91 -12.56 14.49
N ASN A 30 -15.08 -11.77 15.15
CA ASN A 30 -15.12 -10.31 14.97
C ASN A 30 -14.62 -10.00 13.56
N PHE A 31 -15.54 -9.91 12.60
CA PHE A 31 -15.22 -9.49 11.25
C PHE A 31 -15.24 -7.95 11.20
N LEU A 32 -14.09 -7.36 10.97
CA LEU A 32 -13.99 -5.95 10.63
C LEU A 32 -14.43 -5.78 9.17
N ILE A 33 -15.71 -5.45 8.97
CA ILE A 33 -16.23 -5.05 7.66
C ILE A 33 -15.87 -3.58 7.46
N LEU A 34 -14.98 -3.29 6.51
CA LEU A 34 -14.65 -1.92 6.13
C LEU A 34 -15.86 -1.30 5.40
N GLU A 35 -16.64 -0.46 6.09
CA GLU A 35 -17.90 0.15 5.60
C GLU A 35 -17.74 1.12 4.42
N GLN A 36 -16.50 1.49 4.04
CA GLN A 36 -16.23 2.27 2.84
C GLN A 36 -15.18 1.56 1.98
N SER A 37 -15.45 1.41 0.68
CA SER A 37 -14.38 1.11 -0.29
C SER A 37 -13.48 2.35 -0.38
N LYS A 38 -12.44 2.36 0.45
CA LYS A 38 -11.44 3.43 0.50
C LYS A 38 -10.54 3.46 -0.76
N GLN A 39 -10.82 2.61 -1.76
CA GLN A 39 -10.29 2.71 -3.12
C GLN A 39 -10.59 4.08 -3.74
N LYS A 40 -11.72 4.70 -3.36
CA LYS A 40 -12.09 6.06 -3.78
C LYS A 40 -10.99 7.09 -3.48
N PHE A 41 -10.36 7.01 -2.30
CA PHE A 41 -9.25 7.91 -1.93
C PHE A 41 -8.08 7.83 -2.91
N ILE A 42 -7.71 6.61 -3.31
CA ILE A 42 -6.63 6.39 -4.30
C ILE A 42 -7.06 6.87 -5.68
N PHE A 43 -8.31 6.63 -6.08
CA PHE A 43 -8.80 7.02 -7.40
C PHE A 43 -9.00 8.53 -7.56
N GLU A 44 -9.36 9.24 -6.50
CA GLU A 44 -9.52 10.70 -6.49
C GLU A 44 -8.21 11.44 -6.25
N ALA A 45 -7.16 10.76 -5.79
CA ALA A 45 -5.84 11.37 -5.62
C ALA A 45 -5.33 11.98 -6.93
N GLU A 46 -4.80 13.20 -6.82
CA GLU A 46 -4.22 13.96 -7.93
C GLU A 46 -2.77 13.49 -8.19
N ILE A 47 -2.67 12.24 -8.65
CA ILE A 47 -1.44 11.55 -9.04
C ILE A 47 -1.67 10.77 -10.33
N THR A 48 -0.59 10.42 -11.03
CA THR A 48 -0.67 9.66 -12.28
C THR A 48 -1.35 8.29 -12.11
N PRO A 49 -1.99 7.73 -13.15
CA PRO A 49 -2.57 6.38 -13.10
C PRO A 49 -1.57 5.31 -12.70
N THR A 50 -0.31 5.42 -13.15
CA THR A 50 0.75 4.47 -12.77
C THR A 50 1.13 4.59 -11.30
N SER A 51 1.17 5.80 -10.74
CA SER A 51 1.36 6.00 -9.30
C SER A 51 0.22 5.42 -8.47
N LYS A 52 -1.03 5.49 -8.96
CA LYS A 52 -2.19 4.81 -8.32
C LYS A 52 -2.00 3.30 -8.31
N LEU A 53 -1.63 2.71 -9.44
CA LEU A 53 -1.35 1.26 -9.53
C LEU A 53 -0.21 0.84 -8.62
N LEU A 54 0.87 1.62 -8.58
CA LEU A 54 2.00 1.36 -7.68
C LEU A 54 1.60 1.47 -6.22
N LEU A 55 0.75 2.45 -5.86
CA LEU A 55 0.22 2.62 -4.51
C LEU A 55 -0.68 1.44 -4.09
N ILE A 56 -1.52 0.94 -5.00
CA ILE A 56 -2.33 -0.26 -4.77
C ILE A 56 -1.44 -1.48 -4.54
N TYR A 57 -0.41 -1.65 -5.39
CA TYR A 57 0.58 -2.71 -5.21
C TYR A 57 1.27 -2.60 -3.85
N PHE A 58 1.67 -1.39 -3.47
CA PHE A 58 2.28 -1.12 -2.17
C PHE A 58 1.40 -1.52 -0.99
N LEU A 59 0.13 -1.14 -1.02
CA LEU A 59 -0.84 -1.56 0.00
C LEU A 59 -1.01 -3.09 0.06
N SER A 60 -0.90 -3.79 -1.07
CA SER A 60 -0.98 -5.26 -1.12
C SER A 60 0.25 -5.97 -0.54
N LYS A 61 1.37 -5.26 -0.37
CA LYS A 61 2.66 -5.78 0.11
C LYS A 61 3.08 -5.16 1.44
N ILE A 62 2.13 -4.53 2.13
CA ILE A 62 2.43 -3.84 3.38
C ILE A 62 2.79 -4.84 4.46
N ASP A 63 3.87 -4.52 5.16
CA ASP A 63 4.31 -5.17 6.38
C ASP A 63 4.29 -4.14 7.51
N PHE A 64 4.33 -4.60 8.76
CA PHE A 64 4.17 -3.72 9.90
C PHE A 64 5.09 -4.07 11.07
N SER A 65 5.44 -3.04 11.82
CA SER A 65 6.03 -3.11 13.16
C SER A 65 5.18 -2.23 14.10
N HIS A 66 5.49 -2.19 15.40
CA HIS A 66 4.65 -1.42 16.34
C HIS A 66 4.54 0.09 16.02
N ARG A 67 5.44 0.65 15.21
CA ARG A 67 5.49 2.08 14.86
C ARG A 67 5.42 2.40 13.38
N HIS A 68 5.64 1.42 12.50
CA HIS A 68 5.80 1.69 11.08
C HIS A 68 5.03 0.69 10.25
N LEU A 69 4.35 1.22 9.24
CA LEU A 69 3.85 0.48 8.11
C LEU A 69 4.84 0.67 6.97
N TYR A 70 5.34 -0.41 6.40
CA TYR A 70 6.43 -0.33 5.44
C TYR A 70 6.36 -1.42 4.37
N ILE A 71 7.14 -1.23 3.32
CA ILE A 71 7.32 -2.23 2.26
C ILE A 71 8.80 -2.46 2.08
N HIS A 72 9.15 -3.74 2.06
CA HIS A 72 10.50 -4.20 1.78
C HIS A 72 10.52 -4.92 0.43
N ALA A 73 10.76 -4.16 -0.65
CA ALA A 73 10.83 -4.71 -2.00
C ALA A 73 11.89 -3.99 -2.84
N SER A 74 12.70 -4.77 -3.57
CA SER A 74 13.64 -4.22 -4.54
C SER A 74 12.91 -3.80 -5.82
N TYR A 75 13.47 -2.85 -6.59
CA TYR A 75 12.89 -2.47 -7.88
C TYR A 75 12.72 -3.65 -8.84
N ALA A 76 13.59 -4.66 -8.77
CA ALA A 76 13.51 -5.86 -9.60
C ALA A 76 12.26 -6.69 -9.26
N ILE A 77 11.94 -6.86 -7.97
CA ILE A 77 10.72 -7.55 -7.52
C ILE A 77 9.48 -6.78 -7.99
N ILE A 78 9.45 -5.46 -7.76
CA ILE A 78 8.34 -4.61 -8.18
C ILE A 78 8.14 -4.70 -9.70
N THR A 79 9.22 -4.63 -10.48
CA THR A 79 9.17 -4.74 -11.95
C THR A 79 8.61 -6.09 -12.37
N LYS A 80 9.03 -7.19 -11.74
CA LYS A 80 8.55 -8.54 -12.04
C LYS A 80 7.05 -8.71 -11.73
N GLU A 81 6.60 -8.19 -10.59
CA GLU A 81 5.21 -8.39 -10.13
C GLU A 81 4.22 -7.41 -10.76
N THR A 82 4.64 -6.20 -11.10
CA THR A 82 3.76 -5.15 -11.66
C THR A 82 3.92 -4.94 -13.15
N THR A 83 4.96 -5.49 -13.77
CA THR A 83 5.41 -5.21 -15.15
C THR A 83 5.78 -3.74 -15.42
N ILE A 84 5.78 -2.87 -14.40
CA ILE A 84 6.16 -1.47 -14.54
C ILE A 84 7.68 -1.39 -14.63
N ILE A 85 8.19 -0.74 -15.68
CA ILE A 85 9.63 -0.55 -15.84
C ILE A 85 10.24 0.30 -14.71
N LYS A 86 11.48 -0.02 -14.32
CA LYS A 86 12.21 0.62 -13.22
C LYS A 86 12.18 2.15 -13.25
N SER A 87 12.39 2.78 -14.42
CA SER A 87 12.39 4.24 -14.57
C SER A 87 11.04 4.86 -14.20
N THR A 88 9.95 4.20 -14.59
CA THR A 88 8.58 4.61 -14.25
C THR A 88 8.28 4.37 -12.77
N ILE A 89 8.74 3.27 -12.18
CA ILE A 89 8.64 3.05 -10.73
C ILE A 89 9.33 4.19 -9.98
N MET A 90 10.58 4.53 -10.34
CA MET A 90 11.33 5.60 -9.68
C MET A 90 10.63 6.97 -9.77
N ARG A 91 10.08 7.30 -10.93
CA ARG A 91 9.29 8.52 -11.13
C ARG A 91 8.02 8.52 -10.27
N SER A 92 7.30 7.39 -10.23
CA SER A 92 6.08 7.24 -9.43
C SER A 92 6.36 7.37 -7.94
N ILE A 93 7.45 6.75 -7.44
CA ILE A 93 7.88 6.92 -6.04
C ILE A 93 8.17 8.37 -5.71
N LYS A 94 8.85 9.11 -6.60
CA LYS A 94 9.11 10.54 -6.40
C LYS A 94 7.81 11.35 -6.33
N GLU A 95 6.85 11.07 -7.22
CA GLU A 95 5.54 11.72 -7.22
C GLU A 95 4.78 11.43 -5.91
N LEU A 96 4.68 10.16 -5.51
CA LEU A 96 4.02 9.74 -4.29
C LEU A 96 4.66 10.38 -3.04
N GLN A 97 5.98 10.47 -3.00
CA GLN A 97 6.70 11.14 -1.91
C GLN A 97 6.44 12.65 -1.89
N ALA A 98 6.48 13.32 -3.05
CA ALA A 98 6.22 14.75 -3.15
C ALA A 98 4.79 15.11 -2.72
N LYS A 99 3.83 14.23 -2.99
CA LYS A 99 2.43 14.37 -2.58
C LYS A 99 2.16 13.86 -1.15
N GLY A 100 3.18 13.40 -0.44
CA GLY A 100 3.09 12.98 0.97
C GLY A 100 2.39 11.64 1.20
N PHE A 101 2.20 10.82 0.16
CA PHE A 101 1.62 9.48 0.29
C PHE A 101 2.59 8.50 0.93
N ILE A 102 3.89 8.63 0.63
CA ILE A 102 4.91 7.69 1.10
C ILE A 102 6.17 8.45 1.52
N LYS A 103 7.06 7.77 2.23
CA LYS A 103 8.42 8.23 2.47
C LYS A 103 9.41 7.16 2.02
N LEU A 104 10.29 7.51 1.07
CA LEU A 104 11.34 6.60 0.62
C LEU A 104 12.55 6.71 1.55
N LEU A 105 12.82 5.64 2.29
CA LEU A 105 14.03 5.49 3.07
C LEU A 105 15.11 4.88 2.17
N SER A 106 16.05 5.73 1.76
CA SER A 106 17.14 5.40 0.83
C SER A 106 18.47 5.91 1.38
N GLY A 107 19.58 5.56 0.72
CA GLY A 107 20.93 5.98 1.12
C GLY A 107 21.16 7.50 1.20
N LYS A 108 20.24 8.33 0.69
CA LYS A 108 20.29 9.80 0.83
C LYS A 108 20.01 10.28 2.26
N ASN A 109 19.22 9.54 3.04
CA ASN A 109 18.93 9.84 4.44
C ASN A 109 19.56 8.77 5.34
N ARG A 110 20.89 8.60 5.23
CA ARG A 110 21.61 7.44 5.76
C ARG A 110 21.33 7.16 7.24
N VAL A 111 21.36 8.18 8.09
CA VAL A 111 21.16 8.04 9.55
C VAL A 111 19.74 7.56 9.87
N GLU A 112 18.73 8.27 9.35
CA GLU A 112 17.32 7.92 9.56
C GLU A 112 16.97 6.54 8.97
N ASN A 113 17.49 6.25 7.78
CA ASN A 113 17.32 4.96 7.13
C ASN A 113 17.94 3.82 7.96
N THR A 114 19.12 4.02 8.53
CA THR A 114 19.76 3.03 9.41
C THR A 114 18.95 2.81 10.68
N ILE A 115 18.54 3.88 11.37
CA ILE A 115 17.75 3.77 12.61
C ILE A 115 16.44 3.02 12.37
N ILE A 116 15.70 3.38 11.32
CA ILE A 116 14.41 2.75 11.02
C ILE A 116 14.62 1.28 10.61
N LYS A 117 15.68 0.97 9.85
CA LYS A 117 16.01 -0.42 9.48
C LYS A 117 16.41 -1.26 10.70
N GLU A 118 17.24 -0.73 11.58
CA GLU A 118 17.61 -1.43 12.83
C GLU A 118 16.38 -1.70 13.69
N PHE A 119 15.46 -0.75 13.75
CA PHE A 119 14.17 -0.92 14.41
C PHE A 119 13.30 -2.01 13.75
N ILE A 120 13.13 -1.97 12.43
CA ILE A 120 12.30 -2.91 11.67
C ILE A 120 12.85 -4.34 11.75
N PHE A 121 14.17 -4.51 11.57
CA PHE A 121 14.79 -5.84 11.48
C PHE A 121 15.32 -6.37 12.82
N GLY A 122 15.27 -5.58 13.89
CA GLY A 122 15.73 -5.99 15.22
C GLY A 122 17.24 -6.31 15.30
N GLN A 123 18.04 -5.81 14.35
CA GLN A 123 19.48 -6.11 14.25
C GLN A 123 20.27 -4.89 13.76
N LYS A 124 21.48 -4.69 14.33
CA LYS A 124 22.40 -3.62 13.92
C LYS A 124 22.78 -3.78 12.45
N GLN A 125 22.53 -2.74 11.65
CA GLN A 125 22.73 -2.78 10.19
C GLN A 125 24.20 -2.53 9.80
N TYR A 126 25.07 -2.21 10.76
CA TYR A 126 26.50 -1.97 10.54
C TYR A 126 27.35 -3.24 10.43
N ILE A 127 26.78 -4.44 10.63
CA ILE A 127 27.57 -5.67 10.86
C ILE A 127 27.83 -6.47 9.57
N HIS A 128 27.07 -6.24 8.48
CA HIS A 128 27.32 -6.91 7.21
C HIS A 128 27.23 -5.92 6.04
N ASP A 129 28.31 -5.86 5.25
CA ASP A 129 28.50 -5.03 4.05
C ASP A 129 27.47 -5.26 2.90
N ASN A 130 26.36 -5.97 3.14
CA ASN A 130 25.45 -6.42 2.08
C ASN A 130 23.98 -5.94 2.18
N GLN A 131 23.58 -5.07 3.12
CA GLN A 131 22.14 -4.74 3.30
C GLN A 131 21.74 -3.25 3.30
N ASN A 132 22.71 -2.35 3.06
CA ASN A 132 22.40 -0.92 2.90
C ASN A 132 21.70 -0.55 1.57
N GLN A 133 21.47 -1.52 0.66
CA GLN A 133 20.92 -1.26 -0.68
C GLN A 133 19.40 -1.43 -0.82
N THR A 134 18.71 -2.03 0.15
CA THR A 134 17.26 -2.22 0.03
C THR A 134 16.53 -0.95 0.39
N ASN A 135 15.73 -0.43 -0.54
CA ASN A 135 14.86 0.71 -0.29
C ASN A 135 13.69 0.25 0.58
N ILE A 136 13.37 1.01 1.62
CA ILE A 136 12.13 0.84 2.36
C ILE A 136 11.18 1.96 1.94
N VAL A 137 9.97 1.58 1.58
CA VAL A 137 8.88 2.55 1.39
C VAL A 137 8.08 2.57 2.68
N GLU A 138 8.23 3.64 3.43
CA GLU A 138 7.40 3.89 4.61
C GLU A 138 6.04 4.41 4.17
N MET A 139 5.00 3.70 4.61
CA MET A 139 3.61 3.94 4.28
C MET A 139 2.86 4.66 5.41
N THR A 140 3.47 4.86 6.59
CA THR A 140 2.85 5.59 7.71
C THR A 140 2.20 6.93 7.29
N PRO A 141 2.84 7.78 6.44
CA PRO A 141 2.22 9.01 5.96
C PRO A 141 0.89 8.79 5.21
N PHE A 142 0.80 7.72 4.41
CA PHE A 142 -0.44 7.34 3.74
C PHE A 142 -1.56 7.15 4.76
N PHE A 143 -1.31 6.36 5.81
CA PHE A 143 -2.32 6.02 6.80
C PHE A 143 -2.70 7.21 7.66
N GLU A 144 -1.76 8.08 8.02
CA GLU A 144 -2.07 9.33 8.72
C GLU A 144 -3.01 10.22 7.90
N GLN A 145 -2.75 10.39 6.59
CA GLN A 145 -3.66 11.12 5.71
C GLN A 145 -5.00 10.40 5.53
N PHE A 146 -4.96 9.08 5.38
CA PHE A 146 -6.11 8.21 5.21
C PHE A 146 -7.09 8.28 6.40
N PHE A 147 -6.56 8.34 7.63
CA PHE A 147 -7.38 8.43 8.85
C PHE A 147 -7.78 9.87 9.21
N LYS A 148 -7.02 10.90 8.79
CA LYS A 148 -7.43 12.30 8.99
C LYS A 148 -8.77 12.64 8.30
N GLY A 149 -9.11 11.95 7.21
CA GLY A 149 -10.40 12.09 6.51
C GLY A 149 -11.55 11.22 7.06
N ALA A 150 -11.31 10.44 8.13
CA ALA A 150 -12.34 9.67 8.82
C ALA A 150 -12.87 10.48 10.02
N LYS A 151 -13.67 11.52 9.74
CA LYS A 151 -14.52 12.20 10.72
C LYS A 151 -15.95 12.14 10.25
#